data_AF-A0A377BBY4-F1
#
_entry.id   AF-A0A377BBY4-F1
#
_cell.length_a   1.000
_cell.length_b   1.000
_cell.length_c   1.000
_cell.angle_alpha   90.00
_cell.angle_beta   90.00
_cell.angle_gamma   90.00
#
_symmetry.space_group_name_H-M   'P 1'
#
loop_
_entity.id
_entity.type
_entity.pdbx_description
1 polymer ?
#
loop_
_entity_poly.entity_id
_entity_poly.type
_entity_poly.pdbx_seq_one_letter_code
_entity_poly.pdbx_strand_id
1 'polypeptide(L)'
;MQLNQRPELFHGVIAQVPFVDVVTTMLDESIPLTTGEFEEWGNPQDPQYYEYMKSYSPYDNVTAQAYPHLLVTTGLHDSQVQYWEPAKWVAKLRELKTDNHLYCSVPTWTRPWR
;
A
#
# COMPACT_ATOMS: atom_id res chain seq x y z
N MET A 1 -4.01 4.65 6.12
CA MET A 1 -4.16 3.25 6.64
C MET A 1 -4.07 3.24 8.17
N GLN A 2 -4.93 2.45 8.85
CA GLN A 2 -4.98 2.35 10.32
C GLN A 2 -3.64 1.97 10.96
N LEU A 3 -2.81 1.22 10.23
CA LEU A 3 -1.45 0.85 10.63
C LEU A 3 -0.55 2.06 10.94
N ASN A 4 -0.65 3.15 10.17
CA ASN A 4 0.18 4.34 10.40
C ASN A 4 -0.37 5.19 11.55
N GLN A 5 -1.70 5.23 11.72
CA GLN A 5 -2.35 6.11 12.69
C GLN A 5 -2.38 5.53 14.10
N ARG A 6 -2.54 4.21 14.23
CA ARG A 6 -2.71 3.51 15.51
C ARG A 6 -2.05 2.11 15.48
N PRO A 7 -0.73 2.02 15.27
CA PRO A 7 -0.03 0.73 15.21
C PRO A 7 -0.15 -0.09 16.51
N GLU A 8 -0.29 0.57 17.66
CA GLU A 8 -0.32 -0.02 18.99
C GLU A 8 -1.58 -0.87 19.28
N LEU A 9 -2.64 -0.68 18.49
CA LEU A 9 -3.89 -1.42 18.66
C LEU A 9 -3.83 -2.85 18.10
N PHE A 10 -2.81 -3.16 17.30
CA PHE A 10 -2.70 -4.42 16.58
C PHE A 10 -1.44 -5.15 17.02
N HIS A 11 -1.52 -6.47 17.17
CA HIS A 11 -0.34 -7.31 17.41
C HIS A 11 0.24 -7.87 16.11
N GLY A 12 -0.63 -8.11 15.12
CA GLY A 12 -0.24 -8.52 13.78
C GLY A 12 -1.29 -8.13 12.75
N VAL A 13 -0.85 -7.85 11.52
CA VAL A 13 -1.67 -7.42 10.39
C VAL A 13 -1.33 -8.27 9.17
N ILE A 14 -2.36 -8.70 8.44
CA ILE A 14 -2.22 -9.37 7.16
C ILE A 14 -2.77 -8.43 6.09
N ALA A 15 -1.91 -8.01 5.16
CA ALA A 15 -2.25 -7.13 4.06
C ALA A 15 -2.17 -7.93 2.75
N GLN A 16 -3.34 -8.26 2.18
CA GLN A 16 -3.44 -9.04 0.95
C GLN A 16 -3.64 -8.11 -0.24
N VAL A 17 -2.68 -8.13 -1.18
CA VAL A 17 -2.66 -7.29 -2.39
C VAL A 17 -3.03 -5.84 -2.05
N PRO A 18 -2.32 -5.20 -1.08
CA PRO A 18 -2.79 -3.95 -0.52
C PRO A 18 -2.50 -2.79 -1.49
N PHE A 19 -3.53 -2.01 -1.78
CA PHE A 19 -3.40 -0.74 -2.48
C PHE A 19 -2.80 0.31 -1.52
N VAL A 20 -1.52 0.66 -1.74
CA VAL A 20 -0.73 1.43 -0.77
C VAL A 20 -0.08 2.68 -1.35
N ASP A 21 0.09 2.76 -2.67
CA ASP A 21 0.71 3.90 -3.37
C ASP A 21 -0.35 4.74 -4.10
N VAL A 22 -1.39 5.16 -3.38
CA VAL A 22 -2.62 5.77 -3.93
C VAL A 22 -2.34 6.99 -4.82
N VAL A 23 -1.45 7.88 -4.38
CA VAL A 23 -1.16 9.11 -5.12
C VAL A 23 -0.39 8.81 -6.40
N THR A 24 0.62 7.93 -6.35
CA THR A 24 1.43 7.59 -7.52
C THR A 24 0.62 6.83 -8.55
N THR A 25 -0.20 5.86 -8.11
CA THR A 25 -1.03 5.06 -9.01
C THR A 25 -2.13 5.90 -9.65
N MET A 26 -2.77 6.80 -8.89
CA MET A 26 -3.81 7.67 -9.43
C MET A 26 -3.28 8.79 -10.33
N LEU A 27 -2.00 9.13 -10.25
CA LEU A 27 -1.35 10.07 -11.18
C LEU A 27 -0.98 9.41 -12.53
N ASP A 28 -0.92 8.08 -12.59
CA ASP A 28 -0.55 7.33 -13.78
C ASP A 28 -1.80 6.81 -14.52
N GLU A 29 -2.21 7.55 -15.55
CA GLU A 29 -3.33 7.20 -16.43
C GLU A 29 -3.06 5.97 -17.31
N SER A 30 -1.81 5.47 -17.36
CA SER A 30 -1.46 4.26 -18.12
C SER A 30 -1.82 2.97 -17.38
N ILE A 31 -2.10 3.05 -16.07
CA ILE A 31 -2.50 1.90 -15.26
C ILE A 31 -3.99 1.62 -15.48
N PRO A 32 -4.37 0.37 -15.85
CA PRO A 32 -5.77 0.01 -15.98
C PRO A 32 -6.48 0.21 -14.63
N LEU A 33 -7.67 0.84 -14.65
CA LEU A 33 -8.55 1.25 -13.53
C LEU A 33 -8.44 2.72 -13.09
N THR A 34 -7.31 3.41 -13.29
CA THR A 34 -7.10 4.79 -12.82
C THR A 34 -8.16 5.79 -13.32
N THR A 35 -8.53 5.70 -14.60
CA THR A 35 -9.51 6.62 -15.22
C THR A 35 -10.94 6.41 -14.72
N GLY A 36 -11.30 5.20 -14.30
CA GLY A 36 -12.61 4.92 -13.69
C GLY A 36 -12.66 5.28 -12.21
N GLU A 37 -11.52 5.19 -11.53
CA GLU A 37 -11.39 5.47 -10.10
C GLU A 37 -11.36 6.97 -9.76
N PHE A 38 -11.23 7.86 -10.75
CA PHE A 38 -11.33 9.31 -10.55
C PHE A 38 -12.68 9.76 -9.98
N GLU A 39 -13.78 9.06 -10.32
CA GLU A 39 -15.08 9.37 -9.75
C GLU A 39 -15.21 8.93 -8.28
N GLU A 40 -14.41 7.97 -7.84
CA GLU A 40 -14.48 7.41 -6.49
C GLU A 40 -13.52 8.10 -5.52
N TRP A 41 -12.29 8.44 -5.95
CA TRP A 41 -11.27 9.05 -5.09
C TRP A 41 -10.98 10.52 -5.40
N GLY A 42 -11.31 10.99 -6.60
CA GLY A 42 -10.92 12.29 -7.12
C GLY A 42 -9.69 12.24 -8.03
N ASN A 43 -9.48 13.31 -8.80
CA ASN A 43 -8.35 13.43 -9.71
C ASN A 43 -7.16 14.12 -9.00
N PRO A 44 -6.03 13.43 -8.76
CA PRO A 44 -4.85 14.01 -8.10
C PRO A 44 -4.13 15.08 -8.93
N GLN A 45 -4.53 15.34 -10.18
CA GLN A 45 -4.09 16.52 -10.93
C GLN A 45 -4.60 17.83 -10.30
N ASP A 46 -5.71 17.79 -9.56
CA ASP A 46 -6.15 18.92 -8.74
C ASP A 46 -5.36 18.95 -7.43
N PRO A 47 -4.70 20.08 -7.09
CA PRO A 47 -3.98 20.23 -5.81
C PRO A 47 -4.83 19.90 -4.58
N GLN A 48 -6.14 20.15 -4.61
CA GLN A 48 -7.02 19.88 -3.49
C GLN A 48 -7.20 18.37 -3.25
N TYR A 49 -7.42 17.59 -4.32
CA TYR A 49 -7.52 16.14 -4.23
C TYR A 49 -6.15 15.51 -3.95
N TYR A 50 -5.07 16.05 -4.53
CA TYR A 50 -3.71 15.60 -4.24
C TYR A 50 -3.38 15.64 -2.74
N GLU A 51 -3.60 16.78 -2.08
CA GLU A 51 -3.33 16.92 -0.64
C GLU A 51 -4.25 16.02 0.20
N TYR A 52 -5.52 15.88 -0.19
CA TYR A 52 -6.44 14.99 0.48
C TYR A 52 -6.01 13.52 0.37
N MET A 53 -5.66 13.05 -0.83
CA MET A 53 -5.19 11.69 -1.10
C MET A 53 -3.88 11.40 -0.37
N LYS A 54 -2.96 12.36 -0.38
CA LYS A 54 -1.69 12.28 0.34
C LYS A 54 -1.87 12.18 1.85
N SER A 55 -2.89 12.81 2.42
CA SER A 55 -3.15 12.79 3.87
C SER A 55 -3.42 11.39 4.44
N TYR A 56 -3.95 10.46 3.62
CA TYR A 56 -4.26 9.10 4.06
C TYR A 56 -3.44 8.00 3.37
N SER A 57 -2.71 8.35 2.31
CA SER A 57 -1.87 7.44 1.53
C SER A 57 -0.94 6.62 2.43
N PRO A 58 -1.05 5.28 2.43
CA PRO A 58 -0.29 4.42 3.33
C PRO A 58 1.22 4.51 3.13
N TYR A 59 1.66 4.63 1.87
CA TYR A 59 3.08 4.74 1.52
C TYR A 59 3.68 6.09 1.93
N ASP A 60 2.95 7.19 1.72
CA ASP A 60 3.44 8.53 2.04
C ASP A 60 3.53 8.79 3.54
N ASN A 61 2.57 8.25 4.30
CA ASN A 61 2.47 8.46 5.75
C ASN A 61 3.23 7.42 6.59
N VAL A 62 4.23 6.74 6.02
CA VAL A 62 5.14 5.90 6.81
C VAL A 62 6.11 6.79 7.59
N THR A 63 6.13 6.63 8.90
CA THR A 63 6.96 7.39 9.85
C THR A 63 7.83 6.44 10.66
N ALA A 64 8.85 6.98 11.34
CA ALA A 64 9.68 6.18 12.22
C ALA A 64 8.95 5.86 13.53
N GLN A 65 8.32 4.68 13.59
CA GLN A 65 7.56 4.20 14.74
C GLN A 65 7.61 2.66 14.84
N ALA A 66 7.15 2.13 15.97
CA ALA A 66 6.96 0.69 16.14
C ALA A 66 5.67 0.26 15.43
N TYR A 67 5.77 -0.77 14.61
CA TYR A 67 4.69 -1.29 13.78
C TYR A 67 4.44 -2.76 14.13
N PRO A 68 3.19 -3.25 14.07
CA PRO A 68 2.90 -4.66 14.38
C PRO A 68 3.56 -5.64 13.39
N HIS A 69 3.55 -6.92 13.76
CA HIS A 69 3.94 -8.00 12.85
C HIS A 69 3.15 -7.92 11.54
N LEU A 70 3.83 -7.91 10.39
CA LEU A 70 3.18 -7.69 9.10
C LEU A 70 3.43 -8.85 8.15
N LEU A 71 2.35 -9.41 7.61
CA LEU A 71 2.38 -10.33 6.47
C LEU A 71 1.78 -9.61 5.26
N VAL A 72 2.61 -9.39 4.23
CA VAL A 72 2.18 -8.78 2.97
C VAL A 72 2.20 -9.83 1.87
N THR A 73 1.09 -9.99 1.17
CA THR A 73 1.02 -10.87 -0.01
C THR A 73 0.76 -10.04 -1.26
N THR A 74 1.42 -10.38 -2.37
CA THR A 74 1.24 -9.67 -3.65
C THR A 74 1.25 -10.65 -4.81
N GLY A 75 0.47 -10.40 -5.86
CA GLY A 75 0.54 -11.16 -7.11
C GLY A 75 1.54 -10.54 -8.08
N LEU A 76 2.36 -11.34 -8.76
CA LEU A 76 3.28 -10.84 -9.80
C LEU A 76 2.54 -10.41 -11.08
N HIS A 77 1.45 -11.09 -11.39
CA HIS A 77 0.60 -10.84 -12.56
C HIS A 77 -0.77 -10.29 -12.17
N ASP A 78 -0.83 -9.58 -11.03
CA ASP A 78 -2.08 -8.95 -10.60
C ASP A 78 -2.35 -7.73 -11.48
N SER A 79 -3.55 -7.66 -12.06
CA SER A 79 -3.97 -6.57 -12.92
C SER A 79 -4.68 -5.44 -12.17
N GLN A 80 -4.98 -5.62 -10.89
CA GLN A 80 -5.67 -4.65 -10.05
C GLN A 80 -4.68 -3.81 -9.25
N VAL A 81 -3.68 -4.44 -8.62
CA VAL A 81 -2.63 -3.73 -7.88
C VAL A 81 -1.27 -4.22 -8.34
N GLN A 82 -0.42 -3.29 -8.75
CA GLN A 82 0.87 -3.63 -9.30
C GLN A 82 1.82 -4.12 -8.20
N TYR A 83 2.57 -5.18 -8.48
CA TYR A 83 3.40 -5.86 -7.46
C TYR A 83 4.46 -4.97 -6.80
N TRP A 84 4.88 -3.89 -7.46
CA TRP A 84 5.88 -2.97 -6.94
C TRP A 84 5.36 -2.08 -5.82
N GLU A 85 4.04 -1.82 -5.74
CA GLU A 85 3.45 -1.02 -4.67
C GLU A 85 3.70 -1.63 -3.28
N PRO A 86 3.24 -2.87 -3.00
CA PRO A 86 3.50 -3.49 -1.71
C PRO A 86 4.99 -3.75 -1.48
N ALA A 87 5.78 -3.98 -2.54
CA ALA A 87 7.22 -4.17 -2.41
C ALA A 87 7.93 -2.90 -1.92
N LYS A 88 7.63 -1.73 -2.52
CA LYS A 88 8.16 -0.42 -2.09
C LYS A 88 7.72 -0.11 -0.66
N TRP A 89 6.47 -0.40 -0.33
CA TRP A 89 5.93 -0.15 1.01
C TRP A 89 6.61 -1.00 2.09
N VAL A 90 6.81 -2.30 1.85
CA VAL A 90 7.55 -3.18 2.77
C VAL A 90 9.01 -2.73 2.92
N ALA A 91 9.65 -2.29 1.84
CA ALA A 91 11.01 -1.76 1.90
C ALA A 91 11.10 -0.50 2.79
N LYS A 92 10.20 0.47 2.58
CA LYS A 92 10.13 1.71 3.39
C LYS A 92 9.81 1.43 4.85
N LEU A 93 8.91 0.48 5.14
CA LEU A 93 8.61 0.06 6.51
C LEU A 93 9.81 -0.61 7.20
N ARG A 94 10.59 -1.42 6.47
CA ARG A 94 11.82 -2.03 7.01
C ARG A 94 12.91 -0.99 7.33
N GLU A 95 12.96 0.08 6.55
CA GLU A 95 13.91 1.18 6.77
C GLU A 95 13.55 2.05 7.97
N LEU A 96 12.26 2.38 8.14
CA LEU A 96 11.81 3.35 9.13
C LEU A 96 11.37 2.74 10.47
N LYS A 97 11.02 1.45 10.52
CA LYS A 97 10.57 0.82 11.77
C LYS A 97 11.65 0.89 12.84
N THR A 98 11.22 1.14 14.08
CA THR A 98 12.11 1.19 15.25
C THR A 98 12.11 -0.10 16.07
N ASP A 99 11.35 -1.11 15.64
CA ASP A 99 11.20 -2.39 16.33
C ASP A 99 11.99 -3.54 15.69
N ASN A 100 11.88 -4.73 16.28
CA ASN A 100 12.38 -6.00 15.74
C ASN A 100 11.25 -6.93 15.25
N HIS A 101 10.06 -6.41 14.94
CA HIS A 101 8.95 -7.24 14.49
C HIS A 101 9.21 -7.83 13.10
N LEU A 102 8.66 -9.04 12.91
CA LEU A 102 8.80 -9.81 11.67
C LEU A 102 7.92 -9.26 10.54
N TYR A 103 8.54 -9.08 9.37
CA TYR A 103 7.88 -8.67 8.13
C TYR A 103 8.09 -9.75 7.07
N CYS A 104 7.02 -10.50 6.76
CA CYS A 104 7.04 -11.52 5.73
C CYS A 104 6.35 -11.00 4.46
N SER A 105 7.04 -11.04 3.33
CA SER A 105 6.50 -10.70 2.02
C SER A 105 6.46 -11.94 1.15
N VAL A 106 5.27 -12.41 0.78
CA VAL A 106 5.10 -13.62 -0.03
C VAL A 106 4.53 -13.25 -1.41
N PRO A 107 5.28 -13.46 -2.51
CA PRO A 107 4.71 -13.38 -3.84
C PRO A 107 3.77 -14.57 -4.05
N THR A 108 2.47 -14.30 -4.21
CA THR A 108 1.49 -15.32 -4.58
C THR A 108 1.64 -15.61 -6.06
N TRP A 109 2.29 -16.74 -6.38
CA TRP A 109 2.17 -17.36 -7.68
C TRP A 109 0.75 -17.89 -7.81
N THR A 110 -0.12 -17.16 -8.50
CA THR A 110 -1.41 -17.70 -8.95
C THR A 110 -1.14 -18.80 -9.98
N ARG A 111 -0.86 -20.03 -9.53
CA ARG A 111 -1.38 -21.20 -10.23
C ARG A 111 -2.80 -21.39 -9.70
N PRO A 112 -3.84 -21.22 -10.52
CA PRO A 112 -5.14 -21.73 -10.13
C PRO A 112 -4.97 -23.25 -9.98
N TRP A 113 -5.24 -23.77 -8.80
CA TRP A 113 -5.51 -25.18 -8.65
C TRP A 113 -6.89 -25.44 -9.28
N ARG A 114 -6.90 -25.72 -10.59
CA ARG A 114 -7.89 -26.51 -11.33
C ARG A 114 -7.46 -26.67 -12.79
#